data_AF-V4APG1-F1
#
_entry.id   AF-V4APG1-F1
#
_cell.length_a   1.000
_cell.length_b   1.000
_cell.length_c   1.000
_cell.angle_alpha   90.00
_cell.angle_beta   90.00
_cell.angle_gamma   90.00
#
_symmetry.space_group_name_H-M   'P 1'
#
loop_
_entity.id
_entity.type
_entity.pdbx_description
1 polymer ?
#
loop_
_entity_poly.entity_id
_entity_poly.type
_entity_poly.pdbx_seq_one_letter_code
_entity_poly.pdbx_strand_id
1 'polypeptide(L)'
;MASEELVTISVTDVYDQAAGIAQEFDKLITNYGNESITDLMPKVIRTLEQLENLATKYEKENDEITELRSVVDKLEAEKNEKAQERARFEQELENIEDNWQCEVKELISINSRLLTENKKLRENLQDHKQNVTDNLVIEHKSKYISDNTFQYQIYVILMKSSQEIKVLSKLKETVDKQRGELRILRRELQQQSIDCEALQLQLERIAKVNADLRRKNNQQSKHSETLIEEQSELAEALKTKDEQVKEIKEQLKKQENEEIERIAARLSMEGKMIIDLTDPNRPRFTLHELREVLMERNELKTKLIEVEEELSLYKPKLVFAYFHYFFF
;
A
#
# COMPACT_ATOMS: atom_id res chain seq x y z
N MET A 1 22.47 -1.35 -29.68
CA MET A 1 23.49 -0.84 -28.75
C MET A 1 23.90 -2.03 -27.92
N ALA A 2 25.07 -2.60 -28.22
CA ALA A 2 25.62 -3.70 -27.46
C ALA A 2 25.90 -3.19 -26.06
N SER A 3 25.06 -3.58 -25.10
CA SER A 3 25.35 -3.47 -23.69
C SER A 3 26.61 -4.27 -23.46
N GLU A 4 27.72 -3.59 -23.20
CA GLU A 4 28.83 -4.20 -22.47
C GLU A 4 28.20 -4.84 -21.23
N GLU A 5 28.16 -6.17 -21.20
CA GLU A 5 27.96 -6.91 -19.96
C GLU A 5 29.14 -6.52 -19.07
N LEU A 6 28.94 -5.44 -18.30
CA LEU A 6 29.73 -5.17 -17.11
C LEU A 6 29.64 -6.44 -16.29
N VAL A 7 30.70 -7.24 -16.33
CA VAL A 7 30.87 -8.42 -15.50
C VAL A 7 30.53 -7.98 -14.09
N THR A 8 29.42 -8.49 -13.57
CA THR A 8 28.89 -8.11 -12.27
C THR A 8 29.85 -8.62 -11.22
N ILE A 9 30.65 -7.73 -10.65
CA ILE A 9 31.60 -8.07 -9.59
C ILE A 9 30.78 -8.30 -8.32
N SER A 10 30.74 -9.56 -7.88
CA SER A 10 30.15 -9.95 -6.61
C SER A 10 31.12 -9.75 -5.46
N VAL A 11 30.59 -9.71 -4.24
CA VAL A 11 31.43 -9.68 -3.03
C VAL A 11 32.35 -10.91 -2.97
N THR A 12 31.89 -12.07 -3.46
CA THR A 12 32.72 -13.27 -3.60
C THR A 12 33.90 -13.09 -4.55
N ASP A 13 33.71 -12.39 -5.68
CA ASP A 13 34.81 -12.12 -6.63
C ASP A 13 35.88 -11.22 -6.00
N VAL A 14 35.49 -10.28 -5.12
CA VAL A 14 36.41 -9.42 -4.39
C VAL A 14 37.25 -10.23 -3.38
N TYR A 15 36.63 -11.20 -2.69
CA TYR A 15 37.35 -12.09 -1.78
C TYR A 15 38.33 -13.02 -2.52
N ASP A 16 37.95 -13.55 -3.68
CA ASP A 16 38.82 -14.39 -4.50
C ASP A 16 40.02 -13.59 -5.03
N GLN A 17 39.80 -12.33 -5.45
CA GLN A 17 40.88 -11.42 -5.84
C GLN A 17 41.79 -11.08 -4.65
N ALA A 18 41.24 -10.83 -3.47
CA ALA A 18 42.02 -10.58 -2.25
C ALA A 18 42.91 -11.77 -1.88
N ALA A 19 42.40 -12.99 -2.01
CA ALA A 19 43.18 -14.22 -1.78
C ALA A 19 44.32 -14.37 -2.80
N GLY A 20 44.08 -14.08 -4.07
CA GLY A 20 45.12 -14.06 -5.10
C GLY A 20 46.21 -13.02 -4.81
N ILE A 21 45.82 -11.81 -4.40
CA ILE A 21 46.75 -10.75 -4.02
C ILE A 21 47.58 -11.14 -2.79
N ALA A 22 46.98 -11.78 -1.79
CA ALA A 22 47.68 -12.25 -0.60
C ALA A 22 48.76 -13.28 -0.95
N GLN A 23 48.48 -14.23 -1.86
CA GLN A 23 49.47 -15.19 -2.32
C GLN A 23 50.67 -14.52 -3.03
N GLU A 24 50.44 -13.45 -3.79
CA GLU A 24 51.53 -12.69 -4.43
C GLU A 24 52.34 -11.87 -3.40
N PHE A 25 51.68 -11.33 -2.37
CA PHE A 25 52.38 -10.69 -1.25
C PHE A 25 53.25 -11.68 -0.47
N ASP A 26 52.78 -12.90 -0.24
CA ASP A 26 53.59 -13.94 0.41
C ASP A 26 54.86 -14.29 -0.39
N LYS A 27 54.75 -14.38 -1.73
CA LYS A 27 55.92 -14.59 -2.61
C LYS A 27 56.91 -13.44 -2.53
N LEU A 28 56.42 -12.20 -2.51
CA LEU A 28 57.26 -11.00 -2.40
C LEU A 28 57.94 -10.89 -1.02
N ILE A 29 57.22 -11.20 0.07
CA ILE A 29 57.80 -11.24 1.43
C ILE A 29 58.91 -12.30 1.50
N THR A 30 58.68 -13.47 0.92
CA THR A 30 59.65 -14.58 0.91
C THR A 30 60.93 -14.21 0.15
N ASN A 31 60.81 -13.48 -0.96
CA ASN A 31 61.95 -13.17 -1.84
C ASN A 31 62.69 -11.87 -1.47
N TYR A 32 61.99 -10.85 -0.96
CA TYR A 32 62.51 -9.49 -0.78
C TYR A 32 62.35 -8.94 0.65
N GLY A 33 61.86 -9.76 1.59
CA GLY A 33 61.64 -9.35 2.98
C GLY A 33 60.41 -8.46 3.17
N ASN A 34 59.96 -8.36 4.42
CA ASN A 34 58.68 -7.74 4.79
C ASN A 34 58.61 -6.22 4.52
N GLU A 35 59.75 -5.53 4.57
CA GLU A 35 59.82 -4.07 4.37
C GLU A 35 59.34 -3.64 2.98
N SER A 36 59.43 -4.53 1.99
CA SER A 36 59.03 -4.26 0.60
C SER A 36 57.52 -4.03 0.43
N ILE A 37 56.68 -4.53 1.34
CA ILE A 37 55.20 -4.48 1.24
C ILE A 37 54.55 -3.69 2.38
N THR A 38 55.29 -3.39 3.45
CA THR A 38 54.74 -2.83 4.70
C THR A 38 53.89 -1.56 4.48
N ASP A 39 54.31 -0.66 3.58
CA ASP A 39 53.57 0.58 3.27
C ASP A 39 52.50 0.41 2.17
N LEU A 40 52.60 -0.64 1.37
CA LEU A 40 51.68 -0.94 0.26
C LEU A 40 50.44 -1.69 0.76
N MET A 41 50.62 -2.61 1.69
CA MET A 41 49.56 -3.48 2.21
C MET A 41 48.35 -2.69 2.74
N PRO A 42 48.49 -1.63 3.58
CA PRO A 42 47.35 -0.85 4.03
C PRO A 42 46.60 -0.13 2.89
N LYS A 43 47.30 0.26 1.82
CA LYS A 43 46.67 0.90 0.65
C LYS A 43 45.84 -0.11 -0.14
N VAL A 44 46.37 -1.32 -0.31
CA VAL A 44 45.68 -2.41 -1.01
C VAL A 44 44.48 -2.92 -0.23
N ILE A 45 44.60 -3.06 1.10
CA ILE A 45 43.47 -3.37 1.98
C ILE A 45 42.38 -2.31 1.82
N ARG A 46 42.73 -1.02 1.92
CA ARG A 46 41.76 0.07 1.76
C ARG A 46 41.06 0.07 0.39
N THR A 47 41.78 -0.27 -0.68
CA THR A 47 41.15 -0.41 -2.02
C THR A 47 40.24 -1.61 -2.11
N LEU A 48 40.59 -2.74 -1.48
CA LEU A 48 39.74 -3.94 -1.44
C LEU A 48 38.50 -3.72 -0.58
N GLU A 49 38.61 -3.04 0.55
CA GLU A 49 37.46 -2.62 1.39
C GLU A 49 36.52 -1.69 0.61
N GLN A 50 37.06 -0.73 -0.17
CA GLN A 50 36.25 0.13 -1.02
C GLN A 50 35.55 -0.66 -2.13
N LEU A 51 36.24 -1.64 -2.73
CA LEU A 51 35.68 -2.50 -3.75
C LEU A 51 34.59 -3.42 -3.20
N GLU A 52 34.77 -3.99 -2.01
CA GLU A 52 33.77 -4.79 -1.30
C GLU A 52 32.51 -3.98 -1.00
N ASN A 53 32.67 -2.75 -0.52
CA ASN A 53 31.54 -1.85 -0.27
C ASN A 53 30.77 -1.51 -1.57
N LEU A 54 31.49 -1.31 -2.68
CA LEU A 54 30.88 -1.07 -3.99
C LEU A 54 30.18 -2.32 -4.52
N ALA A 55 30.78 -3.51 -4.39
CA ALA A 55 30.18 -4.79 -4.79
C ALA A 55 28.91 -5.08 -3.98
N THR A 56 28.95 -4.89 -2.66
CA THR A 56 27.78 -5.05 -1.78
C THR A 56 26.64 -4.10 -2.16
N LYS A 57 26.98 -2.84 -2.48
CA LYS A 57 25.99 -1.87 -2.92
C LYS A 57 25.40 -2.25 -4.29
N TYR A 58 26.24 -2.72 -5.21
CA TYR A 58 25.81 -3.18 -6.53
C TYR A 58 24.87 -4.39 -6.44
N GLU A 59 25.18 -5.38 -5.61
CA GLU A 59 24.29 -6.53 -5.37
C GLU A 59 22.92 -6.09 -4.86
N LYS A 60 22.87 -5.20 -3.87
CA LYS A 60 21.59 -4.65 -3.35
C LYS A 60 20.79 -3.90 -4.42
N GLU A 61 21.45 -3.04 -5.19
CA GLU A 61 20.79 -2.31 -6.28
C GLU A 61 20.31 -3.26 -7.37
N ASN A 62 21.07 -4.31 -7.68
CA ASN A 62 20.69 -5.32 -8.65
C ASN A 62 19.49 -6.17 -8.15
N ASP A 63 19.48 -6.54 -6.88
CA ASP A 63 18.34 -7.21 -6.24
C ASP A 63 17.09 -6.33 -6.34
N GLU A 64 17.17 -5.05 -5.99
CA GLU A 64 16.07 -4.09 -6.14
C GLU A 64 15.60 -3.97 -7.59
N ILE A 65 16.53 -3.92 -8.57
CA ILE A 65 16.19 -3.91 -10.00
C ILE A 65 15.45 -5.20 -10.39
N THR A 66 15.88 -6.37 -9.91
CA THR A 66 15.20 -7.63 -10.21
C THR A 66 13.81 -7.71 -9.59
N GLU A 67 13.63 -7.21 -8.36
CA GLU A 67 12.34 -7.10 -7.70
C GLU A 67 11.40 -6.15 -8.46
N LEU A 68 11.89 -4.97 -8.83
CA LEU A 68 11.13 -3.99 -9.60
C LEU A 68 10.72 -4.55 -10.97
N ARG A 69 11.61 -5.27 -11.67
CA ARG A 69 11.28 -5.95 -12.93
C ARG A 69 10.17 -7.00 -12.71
N SER A 70 10.26 -7.81 -11.66
CA SER A 70 9.20 -8.77 -11.32
C SER A 70 7.85 -8.10 -11.04
N VAL A 71 7.86 -6.95 -10.37
CA VAL A 71 6.64 -6.16 -10.11
C VAL A 71 6.07 -5.59 -11.41
N VAL A 72 6.91 -5.08 -12.30
CA VAL A 72 6.48 -4.59 -13.63
C VAL A 72 5.82 -5.72 -14.42
N ASP A 73 6.46 -6.89 -14.52
CA ASP A 73 5.91 -8.04 -15.24
C ASP A 73 4.54 -8.46 -14.70
N LYS A 74 4.38 -8.48 -13.37
CA LYS A 74 3.09 -8.77 -12.71
C LYS A 74 2.03 -7.72 -13.04
N LEU A 75 2.38 -6.44 -12.97
CA LEU A 75 1.44 -5.35 -13.27
C LEU A 75 1.04 -5.32 -14.75
N GLU A 76 1.96 -5.64 -15.66
CA GLU A 76 1.66 -5.78 -17.08
C GLU A 76 0.72 -6.96 -17.36
N ALA A 77 0.94 -8.10 -16.69
CA ALA A 77 0.04 -9.26 -16.77
C ALA A 77 -1.37 -8.91 -16.26
N GLU A 78 -1.48 -8.29 -15.08
CA GLU A 78 -2.78 -7.85 -14.53
C GLU A 78 -3.49 -6.82 -15.42
N LYS A 79 -2.73 -5.89 -16.02
CA LYS A 79 -3.28 -4.89 -16.95
C LYS A 79 -3.83 -5.58 -18.20
N ASN A 80 -3.11 -6.54 -18.75
CA ASN A 80 -3.55 -7.30 -19.92
C ASN A 80 -4.78 -8.17 -19.61
N GLU A 81 -4.82 -8.84 -18.45
CA GLU A 81 -5.97 -9.62 -18.01
C GLU A 81 -7.22 -8.74 -17.87
N LYS A 82 -7.12 -7.61 -17.16
CA LYS A 82 -8.23 -6.65 -17.02
C LYS A 82 -8.69 -6.10 -18.37
N ALA A 83 -7.78 -5.88 -19.32
CA ALA A 83 -8.13 -5.43 -20.66
C ALA A 83 -8.88 -6.52 -21.43
N GLN A 84 -8.46 -7.79 -21.33
CA GLN A 84 -9.14 -8.92 -21.95
C GLN A 84 -10.54 -9.15 -21.36
N GLU A 85 -10.69 -9.06 -20.04
CA GLU A 85 -12.00 -9.15 -19.39
C GLU A 85 -12.95 -8.05 -19.88
N ARG A 86 -12.48 -6.80 -19.95
CA ARG A 86 -13.28 -5.69 -20.51
C ARG A 86 -13.70 -5.94 -21.94
N ALA A 87 -12.79 -6.42 -22.79
CA ALA A 87 -13.11 -6.74 -24.18
C ALA A 87 -14.15 -7.86 -24.28
N ARG A 88 -14.09 -8.88 -23.41
CA ARG A 88 -15.11 -9.94 -23.36
C ARG A 88 -16.48 -9.39 -22.94
N PHE A 89 -16.53 -8.57 -21.88
CA PHE A 89 -17.78 -7.96 -21.43
C PHE A 89 -18.38 -7.03 -22.49
N GLU A 90 -17.56 -6.27 -23.20
CA GLU A 90 -18.01 -5.41 -24.30
C GLU A 90 -18.61 -6.24 -25.45
N GLN A 91 -17.97 -7.35 -25.81
CA GLN A 91 -18.50 -8.29 -26.82
C GLN A 91 -19.80 -8.98 -26.36
N GLU A 92 -19.91 -9.38 -25.09
CA GLU A 92 -21.14 -9.96 -24.54
C GLU A 92 -22.29 -8.94 -24.57
N LEU A 93 -21.99 -7.67 -24.26
CA LEU A 93 -22.97 -6.60 -24.28
C LEU A 93 -23.45 -6.30 -25.70
N GLU A 94 -22.53 -6.22 -26.67
CA GLU A 94 -22.87 -6.09 -28.10
C GLU A 94 -23.76 -7.23 -28.58
N ASN A 95 -23.42 -8.48 -28.23
CA ASN A 95 -24.25 -9.65 -28.57
C ASN A 95 -25.66 -9.57 -27.97
N ILE A 96 -25.80 -9.10 -26.73
CA ILE A 96 -27.10 -8.92 -26.08
C ILE A 96 -27.90 -7.82 -26.78
N GLU A 97 -27.26 -6.70 -27.13
CA GLU A 97 -27.90 -5.61 -27.86
C GLU A 97 -28.39 -6.05 -29.23
N ASP A 98 -27.58 -6.79 -29.99
CA ASP A 98 -27.94 -7.34 -31.30
C ASP A 98 -29.12 -8.33 -31.20
N ASN A 99 -29.08 -9.23 -30.21
CA ASN A 99 -30.19 -10.14 -29.96
C ASN A 99 -31.47 -9.38 -29.61
N TRP A 100 -31.38 -8.39 -28.71
CA TRP A 100 -32.52 -7.57 -28.34
C TRP A 100 -33.09 -6.80 -29.53
N GLN A 101 -32.24 -6.23 -30.39
CA GLN A 101 -32.67 -5.58 -31.62
C GLN A 101 -33.38 -6.55 -32.57
N CYS A 102 -32.90 -7.79 -32.68
CA CYS A 102 -33.55 -8.82 -33.49
C CYS A 102 -34.93 -9.18 -32.93
N GLU A 103 -35.04 -9.44 -31.62
CA GLU A 103 -36.31 -9.72 -30.94
C GLU A 103 -37.30 -8.57 -31.11
N VAL A 104 -36.87 -7.31 -30.95
CA VAL A 104 -37.72 -6.14 -31.16
C VAL A 104 -38.22 -6.07 -32.60
N LYS A 105 -37.35 -6.31 -33.60
CA LYS A 105 -37.75 -6.34 -35.02
C LYS A 105 -38.77 -7.46 -35.29
N GLU A 106 -38.58 -8.63 -34.72
CA GLU A 106 -39.51 -9.76 -34.85
C GLU A 106 -40.87 -9.44 -34.21
N LEU A 107 -40.88 -8.89 -33.00
CA LEU A 107 -42.11 -8.48 -32.31
C LEU A 107 -42.87 -7.40 -33.10
N ILE A 108 -42.16 -6.43 -33.67
CA ILE A 108 -42.76 -5.40 -34.55
C ILE A 108 -43.39 -6.05 -35.79
N SER A 109 -42.70 -7.01 -36.42
CA SER A 109 -43.21 -7.76 -37.57
C SER A 109 -44.47 -8.55 -37.22
N ILE A 110 -44.47 -9.27 -36.09
CA ILE A 110 -45.63 -10.01 -35.59
C ILE A 110 -46.79 -9.07 -35.30
N ASN A 111 -46.55 -7.95 -34.61
CA ASN A 111 -47.59 -6.98 -34.29
C ASN A 111 -48.19 -6.37 -35.56
N SER A 112 -47.37 -6.03 -36.55
CA SER A 112 -47.83 -5.53 -37.85
C SER A 112 -48.72 -6.56 -38.55
N ARG A 113 -48.34 -7.84 -38.56
CA ARG A 113 -49.16 -8.91 -39.12
C ARG A 113 -50.50 -9.04 -38.39
N LEU A 114 -50.50 -9.07 -37.06
CA LEU A 114 -51.71 -9.15 -36.24
C LEU A 114 -52.62 -7.92 -36.42
N LEU A 115 -52.05 -6.72 -36.59
CA LEU A 115 -52.82 -5.51 -36.89
C LEU A 115 -53.49 -5.60 -38.27
N THR A 116 -52.79 -6.10 -39.29
CA THR A 116 -53.41 -6.30 -40.62
C THR A 116 -54.52 -7.33 -40.58
N GLU A 117 -54.35 -8.42 -39.83
CA GLU A 117 -55.36 -9.46 -39.67
C GLU A 117 -56.58 -8.94 -38.91
N ASN A 118 -56.37 -8.23 -37.79
CA ASN A 118 -57.46 -7.58 -37.06
C ASN A 118 -58.23 -6.57 -37.92
N LYS A 119 -57.53 -5.82 -38.78
CA LYS A 119 -58.18 -4.89 -39.71
C LYS A 119 -59.07 -5.65 -40.70
N LYS A 120 -58.56 -6.72 -41.33
CA LYS A 120 -59.32 -7.57 -42.25
C LYS A 120 -60.55 -8.20 -41.57
N LEU A 121 -60.39 -8.70 -40.34
CA LEU A 121 -61.51 -9.28 -39.58
C LEU A 121 -62.58 -8.24 -39.24
N ARG A 122 -62.18 -7.00 -38.93
CA ARG A 122 -63.12 -5.89 -38.70
C ARG A 122 -63.87 -5.51 -39.98
N GLU A 123 -63.19 -5.44 -41.11
CA GLU A 123 -63.81 -5.20 -42.42
C GLU A 123 -64.83 -6.30 -42.75
N ASN A 124 -64.44 -7.57 -42.65
CA ASN A 124 -65.33 -8.71 -42.86
C ASN A 124 -66.56 -8.68 -41.92
N LEU A 125 -66.37 -8.34 -40.64
CA LEU A 125 -67.46 -8.21 -39.67
C LEU A 125 -68.40 -7.05 -40.04
N GLN A 126 -67.85 -5.93 -40.51
CA GLN A 126 -68.62 -4.77 -40.93
C GLN A 126 -69.44 -5.09 -42.18
N ASP A 127 -68.85 -5.75 -43.17
CA ASP A 127 -69.54 -6.21 -44.37
C ASP A 127 -70.66 -7.18 -44.00
N HIS A 128 -70.40 -8.11 -43.07
CA HIS A 128 -71.43 -9.04 -42.61
C HIS A 128 -72.57 -8.32 -41.87
N LYS A 129 -72.26 -7.34 -41.01
CA LYS A 129 -73.26 -6.49 -40.37
C LYS A 129 -74.07 -5.68 -41.37
N GLN A 130 -73.42 -5.10 -42.39
CA GLN A 130 -74.08 -4.33 -43.44
C GLN A 130 -75.04 -5.21 -44.25
N ASN A 131 -74.60 -6.42 -44.62
CA ASN A 131 -75.45 -7.41 -45.29
C ASN A 131 -76.66 -7.81 -44.43
N VAL A 132 -76.48 -7.99 -43.12
CA VAL A 132 -77.60 -8.27 -42.20
C VAL A 132 -78.54 -7.07 -42.08
N THR A 133 -78.03 -5.84 -42.00
CA THR A 133 -78.89 -4.64 -41.97
C THR A 133 -79.62 -4.43 -43.28
N ASP A 134 -79.00 -4.70 -44.42
CA ASP A 134 -79.63 -4.56 -45.73
C ASP A 134 -80.73 -5.61 -45.91
N ASN A 135 -80.52 -6.85 -45.43
CA ASN A 135 -81.56 -7.87 -45.36
C ASN A 135 -82.73 -7.47 -44.43
N LEU A 136 -82.43 -6.90 -43.25
CA LEU A 136 -83.45 -6.39 -42.33
C LEU A 136 -84.22 -5.18 -42.89
N VAL A 137 -83.57 -4.30 -43.67
CA VAL A 137 -84.22 -3.16 -44.34
C VAL A 137 -85.13 -3.63 -45.47
N ILE A 138 -84.79 -4.72 -46.16
CA ILE A 138 -85.66 -5.37 -47.16
C ILE A 138 -86.89 -6.00 -46.46
N GLU A 139 -86.70 -6.67 -45.32
CA GLU A 139 -87.83 -7.17 -44.50
C GLU A 139 -88.69 -6.03 -43.92
N HIS A 140 -88.08 -4.93 -43.47
CA HIS A 140 -88.79 -3.75 -42.96
C HIS A 140 -89.52 -3.00 -44.08
N LYS A 141 -89.01 -2.92 -45.31
CA LYS A 141 -89.72 -2.27 -46.43
C LYS A 141 -91.00 -2.99 -46.86
N SER A 142 -91.16 -4.27 -46.50
CA SER A 142 -92.38 -5.04 -46.72
C SER A 142 -93.40 -4.92 -45.57
N LYS A 143 -93.07 -4.20 -44.49
CA LYS A 143 -93.83 -4.28 -43.22
C LYS A 143 -94.14 -2.94 -42.54
N TYR A 144 -94.23 -1.83 -43.28
CA TYR A 144 -94.73 -0.56 -42.71
C TYR A 144 -95.70 0.14 -43.65
N ILE A 145 -96.97 -0.28 -43.57
CA ILE A 145 -98.06 0.68 -43.45
C ILE A 145 -98.73 0.33 -42.11
N SER A 146 -98.96 1.35 -41.28
CA SER A 146 -99.64 1.31 -39.97
C SER A 146 -98.73 1.08 -38.75
N ASP A 147 -98.38 2.17 -38.03
CA ASP A 147 -98.97 2.47 -36.71
C ASP A 147 -98.16 3.49 -35.91
N ASN A 148 -98.84 4.56 -35.52
CA ASN A 148 -98.36 5.64 -34.64
C ASN A 148 -98.00 5.15 -33.23
N THR A 149 -98.32 3.90 -32.88
CA THR A 149 -97.93 3.21 -31.64
C THR A 149 -96.48 2.70 -31.68
N PHE A 150 -96.00 2.28 -32.86
CA PHE A 150 -94.64 1.74 -33.03
C PHE A 150 -93.59 2.83 -32.86
N GLN A 151 -93.88 4.05 -33.33
CA GLN A 151 -93.00 5.20 -33.20
C GLN A 151 -92.79 5.62 -31.73
N TYR A 152 -93.83 5.48 -30.89
CA TYR A 152 -93.73 5.77 -29.46
C TYR A 152 -92.94 4.69 -28.69
N GLN A 153 -93.11 3.41 -29.06
CA GLN A 153 -92.30 2.33 -28.50
C GLN A 153 -90.82 2.45 -28.91
N ILE A 154 -90.54 2.76 -30.17
CA ILE A 154 -89.19 3.05 -30.67
C ILE A 154 -88.57 4.21 -29.85
N TYR A 155 -89.32 5.30 -29.65
CA TYR A 155 -88.84 6.45 -28.89
C TYR A 155 -88.49 6.10 -27.44
N VAL A 156 -89.32 5.29 -26.76
CA VAL A 156 -89.05 4.83 -25.39
C VAL A 156 -87.82 3.90 -25.33
N ILE A 157 -87.65 3.01 -26.31
CA ILE A 157 -86.47 2.13 -26.40
C ILE A 157 -85.19 2.94 -26.63
N LEU A 158 -85.22 3.92 -27.54
CA LEU A 158 -84.11 4.85 -27.79
C LEU A 158 -83.77 5.68 -26.55
N MET A 159 -84.78 6.15 -25.80
CA MET A 159 -84.57 6.86 -24.54
C MET A 159 -83.91 5.98 -23.47
N LYS A 160 -84.36 4.73 -23.30
CA LYS A 160 -83.73 3.78 -22.38
C LYS A 160 -82.28 3.47 -22.78
N SER A 161 -82.04 3.20 -24.05
CA SER A 161 -80.69 2.97 -24.59
C SER A 161 -79.79 4.20 -24.43
N SER A 162 -80.32 5.40 -24.64
CA SER A 162 -79.57 6.65 -24.41
C SER A 162 -79.15 6.80 -22.94
N GLN A 163 -80.02 6.43 -22.00
CA GLN A 163 -79.69 6.46 -20.58
C GLN A 163 -78.64 5.40 -20.21
N GLU A 164 -78.73 4.20 -20.77
CA GLU A 164 -77.71 3.14 -20.60
C GLU A 164 -76.34 3.57 -21.16
N ILE A 165 -76.31 4.19 -22.34
CA ILE A 165 -75.10 4.74 -22.95
C ILE A 165 -74.47 5.82 -22.05
N LYS A 166 -75.27 6.69 -21.43
CA LYS A 166 -74.77 7.70 -20.47
C LYS A 166 -74.10 7.05 -19.25
N VAL A 167 -74.68 5.98 -18.71
CA VAL A 167 -74.09 5.25 -17.57
C VAL A 167 -72.79 4.56 -18.01
N LEU A 168 -72.79 3.91 -19.17
CA LEU A 168 -71.60 3.27 -19.72
C LEU A 168 -70.48 4.27 -20.02
N SER A 169 -70.80 5.48 -20.50
CA SER A 169 -69.81 6.54 -20.71
C SER A 169 -69.14 6.95 -19.40
N LYS A 170 -69.92 7.15 -18.33
CA LYS A 170 -69.38 7.49 -17.00
C LYS A 170 -68.50 6.37 -16.45
N LEU A 171 -68.94 5.12 -16.57
CA LEU A 171 -68.13 3.96 -16.15
C LEU A 171 -66.83 3.88 -16.94
N LYS A 172 -66.88 4.09 -18.26
CA LYS A 172 -65.70 4.12 -19.12
C LYS A 172 -64.72 5.22 -18.68
N GLU A 173 -65.21 6.43 -18.42
CA GLU A 173 -64.36 7.53 -17.91
C GLU A 173 -63.70 7.17 -16.58
N THR A 174 -64.42 6.54 -15.65
CA THR A 174 -63.82 6.10 -14.38
C THR A 174 -62.78 5.00 -14.57
N VAL A 175 -63.02 4.04 -15.47
CA VAL A 175 -62.07 2.98 -15.81
C VAL A 175 -60.84 3.56 -16.48
N ASP A 176 -60.99 4.53 -17.38
CA ASP A 176 -59.87 5.18 -18.05
C ASP A 176 -59.02 6.01 -17.08
N LYS A 177 -59.63 6.69 -16.10
CA LYS A 177 -58.92 7.35 -14.99
C LYS A 177 -58.14 6.36 -14.13
N GLN A 178 -58.80 5.30 -13.68
CA GLN A 178 -58.15 4.24 -12.88
C GLN A 178 -57.00 3.57 -13.64
N ARG A 179 -57.16 3.35 -14.96
CA ARG A 179 -56.07 2.85 -15.82
C ARG A 179 -54.91 3.83 -15.91
N GLY A 180 -55.19 5.13 -15.95
CA GLY A 180 -54.18 6.19 -15.90
C GLY A 180 -53.39 6.17 -14.60
N GLU A 181 -54.08 6.16 -13.46
CA GLU A 181 -53.50 6.06 -12.13
C GLU A 181 -52.64 4.79 -11.99
N LEU A 182 -53.17 3.63 -12.39
CA LEU A 182 -52.42 2.37 -12.37
C LEU A 182 -51.13 2.41 -13.22
N ARG A 183 -51.12 3.15 -14.34
CA ARG A 183 -49.89 3.32 -15.14
C ARG A 183 -48.88 4.20 -14.42
N ILE A 184 -49.32 5.25 -13.74
CA ILE A 184 -48.42 6.12 -12.96
C ILE A 184 -47.84 5.35 -11.79
N LEU A 185 -48.67 4.71 -10.96
CA LEU A 185 -48.22 3.90 -9.82
C LEU A 185 -47.27 2.78 -10.25
N ARG A 186 -47.50 2.14 -11.41
CA ARG A 186 -46.57 1.12 -11.94
C ARG A 186 -45.20 1.71 -12.29
N ARG A 187 -45.15 2.90 -12.88
CA ARG A 187 -43.88 3.58 -13.18
C ARG A 187 -43.16 3.99 -11.90
N GLU A 188 -43.89 4.51 -10.92
CA GLU A 188 -43.34 4.85 -9.60
C GLU A 188 -42.78 3.63 -8.88
N LEU A 189 -43.51 2.51 -8.88
CA LEU A 189 -43.05 1.25 -8.31
C LEU A 189 -41.81 0.72 -9.03
N GLN A 190 -41.78 0.79 -10.37
CA GLN A 190 -40.61 0.40 -11.15
C GLN A 190 -39.39 1.28 -10.82
N GLN A 191 -39.59 2.59 -10.71
CA GLN A 191 -38.52 3.51 -10.30
C GLN A 191 -38.01 3.19 -8.90
N GLN A 192 -38.91 2.97 -7.94
CA GLN A 192 -38.53 2.56 -6.57
C GLN A 192 -37.80 1.22 -6.53
N SER A 193 -38.11 0.27 -7.42
CA SER A 193 -37.38 -0.99 -7.55
C SER A 193 -35.93 -0.73 -7.98
N ILE A 194 -35.73 0.11 -9.00
CA ILE A 194 -34.40 0.49 -9.50
C ILE A 194 -33.61 1.21 -8.40
N ASP A 195 -34.26 2.12 -7.66
CA ASP A 195 -33.61 2.84 -6.57
C ASP A 195 -33.22 1.90 -5.42
N CYS A 196 -34.07 0.92 -5.08
CA CYS A 196 -33.75 -0.13 -4.10
C CYS A 196 -32.54 -0.97 -4.53
N GLU A 197 -32.49 -1.39 -5.80
CA GLU A 197 -31.36 -2.14 -6.37
C GLU A 197 -30.07 -1.31 -6.33
N ALA A 198 -30.14 -0.03 -6.68
CA ALA A 198 -28.99 0.89 -6.62
C ALA A 198 -28.47 1.08 -5.19
N LEU A 199 -29.38 1.24 -4.21
CA LEU A 199 -29.03 1.32 -2.79
C LEU A 199 -28.43 0.01 -2.27
N GLN A 200 -28.94 -1.13 -2.73
CA GLN A 200 -28.38 -2.44 -2.37
C GLN A 200 -26.94 -2.59 -2.86
N LEU A 201 -26.64 -2.20 -4.11
CA LEU A 201 -25.28 -2.19 -4.64
C LEU A 201 -24.34 -1.23 -3.88
N GLN A 202 -24.85 -0.08 -3.42
CA GLN A 202 -24.08 0.82 -2.57
C GLN A 202 -23.78 0.20 -1.20
N LEU A 203 -24.76 -0.47 -0.60
CA LEU A 203 -24.59 -1.17 0.68
C LEU A 203 -23.54 -2.28 0.57
N GLU A 204 -23.61 -3.10 -0.48
CA GLU A 204 -22.63 -4.16 -0.73
C GLU A 204 -21.20 -3.60 -0.90
N ARG A 205 -21.06 -2.48 -1.62
CA ARG A 205 -19.78 -1.78 -1.77
C ARG A 205 -19.23 -1.31 -0.42
N ILE A 206 -20.07 -0.67 0.41
CA ILE A 206 -19.68 -0.20 1.73
C ILE A 206 -19.34 -1.38 2.65
N ALA A 207 -20.09 -2.48 2.58
CA ALA A 207 -19.80 -3.69 3.34
C ALA A 207 -18.41 -4.27 2.99
N LYS A 208 -18.05 -4.28 1.70
CA LYS A 208 -16.72 -4.69 1.23
C LYS A 208 -15.62 -3.78 1.77
N VAL A 209 -15.77 -2.46 1.63
CA VAL A 209 -14.79 -1.48 2.17
C VAL A 209 -14.66 -1.61 3.69
N ASN A 210 -15.75 -1.79 4.42
CA ASN A 210 -15.72 -2.01 5.87
C ASN A 210 -15.02 -3.31 6.26
N ALA A 211 -15.20 -4.39 5.49
CA ALA A 211 -14.48 -5.65 5.70
C ALA A 211 -12.98 -5.47 5.50
N ASP A 212 -12.57 -4.73 4.47
CA ASP A 212 -11.17 -4.43 4.19
C ASP A 212 -10.54 -3.53 5.25
N LEU A 213 -11.26 -2.50 5.72
CA LEU A 213 -10.82 -1.65 6.83
C LEU A 213 -10.67 -2.45 8.13
N ARG A 214 -11.59 -3.37 8.43
CA ARG A 214 -11.46 -4.27 9.60
C ARG A 214 -10.23 -5.16 9.49
N ARG A 215 -9.95 -5.72 8.31
CA ARG A 215 -8.74 -6.52 8.06
C ARG A 215 -7.48 -5.69 8.26
N LYS A 216 -7.42 -4.50 7.69
CA LYS A 216 -6.28 -3.58 7.83
C LYS A 216 -6.07 -3.14 9.29
N ASN A 217 -7.16 -2.83 10.00
CA ASN A 217 -7.09 -2.50 11.43
C ASN A 217 -6.56 -3.67 12.26
N ASN A 218 -7.01 -4.90 11.97
CA ASN A 218 -6.50 -6.09 12.67
C ASN A 218 -5.01 -6.35 12.38
N GLN A 219 -4.57 -6.15 11.13
CA GLN A 219 -3.15 -6.24 10.77
C GLN A 219 -2.32 -5.18 11.51
N GLN A 220 -2.82 -3.95 11.56
CA GLN A 220 -2.17 -2.85 12.28
C GLN A 220 -2.13 -3.10 13.79
N SER A 221 -3.19 -3.65 14.39
CA SER A 221 -3.22 -4.05 15.80
C SER A 221 -2.14 -5.09 16.09
N LYS A 222 -2.05 -6.14 15.27
CA LYS A 222 -1.01 -7.17 15.40
C LYS A 222 0.40 -6.59 15.28
N HIS A 223 0.61 -5.70 14.31
CA HIS A 223 1.91 -5.05 14.15
C HIS A 223 2.26 -4.15 15.35
N SER A 224 1.25 -3.46 15.92
CA SER A 224 1.44 -2.69 17.15
C SER A 224 1.75 -3.59 18.35
N GLU A 225 1.12 -4.75 18.45
CA GLU A 225 1.39 -5.74 19.50
C GLU A 225 2.83 -6.25 19.40
N THR A 226 3.29 -6.65 18.21
CA THR A 226 4.68 -7.09 18.01
C THR A 226 5.70 -6.00 18.33
N LEU A 227 5.43 -4.74 17.95
CA LEU A 227 6.29 -3.61 18.29
C LEU A 227 6.37 -3.37 19.80
N ILE A 228 5.27 -3.57 20.53
CA ILE A 228 5.26 -3.45 22.00
C ILE A 228 6.06 -4.58 22.64
N GLU A 229 5.96 -5.80 22.11
CA GLU A 229 6.77 -6.95 22.54
C GLU A 229 8.27 -6.68 22.32
N GLU A 230 8.66 -6.26 21.12
CA GLU A 230 10.04 -5.89 20.79
C GLU A 230 10.57 -4.77 21.71
N GLN A 231 9.75 -3.73 21.97
CA GLN A 231 10.13 -2.66 22.90
C GLN A 231 10.32 -3.19 24.33
N SER A 232 9.47 -4.12 24.78
CA SER A 232 9.60 -4.74 26.10
C SER A 232 10.89 -5.55 26.21
N GLU A 233 11.21 -6.36 25.19
CA GLU A 233 12.44 -7.16 25.13
C GLU A 233 13.70 -6.27 25.12
N LEU A 234 13.70 -5.22 24.32
CA LEU A 234 14.80 -4.26 24.27
C LEU A 234 14.97 -3.51 25.59
N ALA A 235 13.88 -3.14 26.27
CA ALA A 235 13.93 -2.50 27.57
C ALA A 235 14.52 -3.43 28.65
N GLU A 236 14.16 -4.73 28.62
CA GLU A 236 14.73 -5.73 29.53
C GLU A 236 16.23 -5.97 29.25
N ALA A 237 16.62 -6.06 27.98
CA ALA A 237 18.02 -6.16 27.58
C ALA A 237 18.82 -4.93 28.03
N LEU A 238 18.29 -3.73 27.85
CA LEU A 238 18.94 -2.48 28.27
C LEU A 238 19.09 -2.40 29.79
N LYS A 239 18.07 -2.80 30.56
CA LYS A 239 18.15 -2.88 32.02
C LYS A 239 19.24 -3.85 32.48
N THR A 240 19.34 -5.01 31.83
CA THR A 240 20.38 -6.01 32.13
C THR A 240 21.78 -5.45 31.84
N LYS A 241 21.94 -4.72 30.73
CA LYS A 241 23.20 -4.04 30.40
C LYS A 241 23.54 -2.93 31.40
N ASP A 242 22.57 -2.16 31.84
CA ASP A 242 22.78 -1.13 32.88
C ASP A 242 23.22 -1.74 34.22
N GLU A 243 22.66 -2.89 34.59
CA GLU A 243 23.09 -3.65 35.78
C GLU A 243 24.54 -4.14 35.65
N GLN A 244 24.91 -4.71 34.49
CA GLN A 244 26.31 -5.11 34.20
C GLN A 244 27.26 -3.91 34.27
N VAL A 245 26.88 -2.76 33.71
CA VAL A 245 27.69 -1.53 33.77
C VAL A 245 27.85 -1.04 35.20
N LYS A 246 26.80 -1.10 36.03
CA LYS A 246 26.88 -0.75 37.45
C LYS A 246 27.84 -1.66 38.19
N GLU A 247 27.76 -2.97 37.95
CA GLU A 247 28.66 -3.95 38.58
C GLU A 247 30.12 -3.70 38.20
N ILE A 248 30.41 -3.49 36.91
CA ILE A 248 31.76 -3.16 36.44
C ILE A 248 32.26 -1.86 37.07
N LYS A 249 31.42 -0.83 37.17
CA LYS A 249 31.79 0.44 37.82
C LYS A 249 32.11 0.25 39.31
N GLU A 250 31.36 -0.58 40.02
CA GLU A 250 31.66 -0.91 41.42
C GLU A 250 32.96 -1.70 41.56
N GLN A 251 33.20 -2.68 40.68
CA GLN A 251 34.45 -3.44 40.65
C GLN A 251 35.64 -2.53 40.36
N LEU A 252 35.53 -1.64 39.36
CA LEU A 252 36.57 -0.67 39.03
C LEU A 252 36.85 0.26 40.21
N LYS A 253 35.82 0.78 40.88
CA LYS A 253 35.99 1.64 42.06
C LYS A 253 36.66 0.90 43.23
N LYS A 254 36.37 -0.39 43.42
CA LYS A 254 37.07 -1.23 44.41
C LYS A 254 38.54 -1.39 44.03
N GLN A 255 38.84 -1.68 42.76
CA GLN A 255 40.21 -1.80 42.27
C GLN A 255 40.97 -0.49 42.39
N GLU A 256 40.38 0.65 42.02
CA GLU A 256 40.97 1.98 42.20
C GLU A 256 41.27 2.25 43.68
N ASN A 257 40.34 1.95 44.60
CA ASN A 257 40.57 2.10 46.03
C ASN A 257 41.69 1.18 46.54
N GLU A 258 41.72 -0.08 46.12
CA GLU A 258 42.80 -1.00 46.47
C GLU A 258 44.15 -0.54 45.91
N GLU A 259 44.17 -0.01 44.70
CA GLU A 259 45.38 0.50 44.06
C GLU A 259 45.85 1.79 44.73
N ILE A 260 44.95 2.69 45.12
CA ILE A 260 45.24 3.86 45.95
C ILE A 260 45.78 3.43 47.31
N GLU A 261 45.19 2.44 47.98
CA GLU A 261 45.70 1.92 49.26
C GLU A 261 47.08 1.28 49.09
N ARG A 262 47.31 0.51 48.02
CA ARG A 262 48.64 -0.05 47.70
C ARG A 262 49.67 1.03 47.42
N ILE A 263 49.32 2.06 46.64
CA ILE A 263 50.19 3.20 46.35
C ILE A 263 50.47 4.00 47.62
N ALA A 264 49.47 4.24 48.47
CA ALA A 264 49.63 4.90 49.76
C ALA A 264 50.53 4.10 50.71
N ALA A 265 50.38 2.77 50.75
CA ALA A 265 51.26 1.89 51.50
C ALA A 265 52.70 1.91 50.95
N ARG A 266 52.87 1.95 49.62
CA ARG A 266 54.18 2.09 48.96
C ARG A 266 54.82 3.45 49.26
N LEU A 267 54.07 4.54 49.16
CA LEU A 267 54.51 5.90 49.50
C LEU A 267 54.81 6.06 51.00
N SER A 268 54.14 5.30 51.86
CA SER A 268 54.44 5.22 53.29
C SER A 268 55.72 4.44 53.59
N MET A 269 56.14 3.54 52.69
CA MET A 269 57.35 2.71 52.83
C MET A 269 58.56 3.32 52.11
N GLU A 270 58.34 4.07 51.03
CA GLU A 270 59.35 4.88 50.33
C GLU A 270 59.24 6.33 50.79
N GLY A 271 59.87 6.61 51.93
CA GLY A 271 59.89 7.92 52.58
C GLY A 271 60.41 9.06 51.70
N LYS A 272 59.53 9.65 50.88
CA LYS A 272 59.70 10.97 50.30
C LYS A 272 58.40 11.76 50.44
N MET A 273 58.51 12.84 51.21
CA MET A 273 57.49 13.82 51.62
C MET A 273 56.59 13.44 52.80
N ILE A 274 57.21 13.22 53.96
CA ILE A 274 56.58 13.62 55.23
C ILE A 274 56.70 15.15 55.28
N ILE A 275 55.64 15.87 54.95
CA ILE A 275 55.61 17.31 55.22
C ILE A 275 55.26 17.49 56.69
N ASP A 276 56.25 17.90 57.48
CA ASP A 276 56.06 18.23 58.89
C ASP A 276 55.03 19.37 59.01
N LEU A 277 53.89 19.10 59.64
CA LEU A 277 52.80 20.05 59.80
C LEU A 277 53.16 21.19 60.79
N THR A 278 54.27 21.03 61.53
CA THR A 278 54.72 21.94 62.59
C THR A 278 55.83 22.92 62.17
N ASP A 279 56.33 22.86 60.94
CA ASP A 279 57.40 23.75 60.45
C ASP A 279 56.90 25.20 60.16
N PRO A 280 57.42 26.22 60.85
CA PRO A 280 57.07 27.63 60.60
C PRO A 280 57.55 28.17 59.25
N ASN A 281 58.60 27.61 58.65
CA ASN A 281 59.21 28.07 57.40
C ASN A 281 58.75 27.27 56.17
N ARG A 282 57.73 26.42 56.33
CA ARG A 282 57.12 25.69 55.22
C ARG A 282 56.62 26.68 54.15
N PRO A 283 56.81 26.40 52.83
CA PRO A 283 56.23 27.20 51.77
C PRO A 283 54.70 27.25 51.94
N ARG A 284 54.18 28.41 52.33
CA ARG A 284 52.75 28.67 52.48
C ARG A 284 52.30 29.47 51.27
N PHE A 285 51.85 28.76 50.24
CA PHE A 285 51.21 29.40 49.11
C PHE A 285 49.82 29.90 49.52
N THR A 286 49.48 31.11 49.10
CA THR A 286 48.09 31.56 49.21
C THR A 286 47.21 30.75 48.24
N LEU A 287 45.91 30.62 48.51
CA LEU A 287 44.97 29.98 47.57
C LEU A 287 45.00 30.64 46.18
N HIS A 288 45.39 31.91 46.13
CA HIS A 288 45.57 32.66 44.90
C HIS A 288 46.83 32.21 44.14
N GLU A 289 48.00 32.18 44.79
CA GLU A 289 49.24 31.69 44.21
C GLU A 289 49.12 30.23 43.73
N LEU A 290 48.45 29.38 44.51
CA LEU A 290 48.21 28.00 44.07
C LEU A 290 47.35 27.95 42.80
N ARG A 291 46.35 28.82 42.70
CA ARG A 291 45.49 28.90 41.51
C ARG A 291 46.24 29.41 40.29
N GLU A 292 47.11 30.40 40.47
CA GLU A 292 47.98 30.92 39.42
C GLU A 292 48.97 29.84 38.94
N VAL A 293 49.67 29.16 39.85
CA VAL A 293 50.58 28.06 39.50
C VAL A 293 49.84 26.91 38.80
N LEU A 294 48.60 26.62 39.20
CA LEU A 294 47.78 25.61 38.53
C LEU A 294 47.34 26.04 37.12
N MET A 295 47.02 27.32 36.95
CA MET A 295 46.71 27.90 35.63
C MET A 295 47.94 27.88 34.73
N GLU A 296 49.08 28.38 35.20
CA GLU A 296 50.36 28.33 34.47
C GLU A 296 50.76 26.89 34.13
N ARG A 297 50.62 25.96 35.07
CA ARG A 297 50.90 24.54 34.82
C ARG A 297 49.97 23.95 33.76
N ASN A 298 48.69 24.33 33.76
CA ASN A 298 47.76 23.85 32.73
C ASN A 298 48.07 24.46 31.37
N GLU A 299 48.41 25.75 31.29
CA GLU A 299 48.85 26.39 30.04
C GLU A 299 50.14 25.78 29.49
N LEU A 300 51.13 25.54 30.37
CA LEU A 300 52.37 24.86 30.00
C LEU A 300 52.11 23.42 29.55
N LYS A 301 51.14 22.73 30.16
CA LYS A 301 50.75 21.38 29.75
C LYS A 301 50.12 21.39 28.36
N THR A 302 49.27 22.37 28.05
CA THR A 302 48.73 22.52 26.69
C THR A 302 49.84 22.79 25.68
N LYS A 303 50.74 23.72 25.96
CA LYS A 303 51.90 24.01 25.09
C LYS A 303 52.83 22.79 24.93
N LEU A 304 53.02 22.01 25.99
CA LEU A 304 53.80 20.78 25.93
C LEU A 304 53.15 19.75 25.01
N ILE A 305 51.82 19.58 25.08
CA ILE A 305 51.08 18.68 24.19
C ILE A 305 51.24 19.14 22.73
N GLU A 306 51.08 20.43 22.45
CA GLU A 306 51.27 20.98 21.10
C GLU A 306 52.69 20.72 20.58
N VAL A 307 53.72 20.97 21.40
CA VAL A 307 55.12 20.71 21.02
C VAL A 307 55.39 19.21 20.88
N GLU A 308 54.81 18.35 21.72
CA GLU A 308 54.94 16.89 21.59
C GLU A 308 54.25 16.37 20.32
N GLU A 309 53.11 16.94 19.94
CA GLU A 309 52.41 16.64 18.68
C GLU A 309 53.26 17.06 17.48
N GLU A 310 53.82 18.27 17.48
CA GLU A 310 54.76 18.72 16.45
C GLU A 310 55.98 17.79 16.36
N LEU A 311 56.59 17.45 17.50
CA LEU A 311 57.77 16.60 17.56
C LEU A 311 57.45 15.14 17.18
N SER A 312 56.20 14.70 17.35
CA SER A 312 55.71 13.41 16.89
C SER A 312 55.64 13.31 15.37
N LEU A 313 55.45 14.42 14.66
CA LEU A 313 55.50 14.48 13.20
C LEU A 313 56.93 14.27 12.67
N TYR A 314 57.94 14.62 13.48
CA TYR A 314 59.36 14.50 13.10
C TYR A 314 60.06 13.25 13.66
N LYS A 315 59.38 12.47 14.51
CA LYS A 315 59.90 11.18 14.99
C LYS A 315 59.51 10.04 14.03
N PRO A 316 60.47 9.24 13.53
CA PRO A 316 60.13 8.04 12.75
C PRO A 316 59.36 7.06 13.64
N LYS A 317 58.15 6.69 13.21
CA LYS A 317 57.28 5.74 13.92
C LYS A 317 57.86 4.32 13.80
N LEU A 318 58.52 3.84 14.86
CA LEU A 318 58.85 2.42 15.02
C LEU A 318 57.55 1.64 15.23
N VAL A 319 57.10 0.93 14.18
CA VAL A 319 55.91 0.06 14.21
C VAL A 319 56.29 -1.26 14.85
N PHE A 320 56.22 -1.35 16.18
CA PHE A 320 56.12 -2.61 16.91
C PHE A 320 54.74 -2.66 17.57
N ALA A 321 53.88 -3.56 17.08
CA ALA A 321 52.78 -4.24 17.78
C ALA A 321 51.49 -4.35 16.93
N TYR A 322 51.46 -5.31 16.01
CA TYR A 322 50.25 -6.05 15.63
C TYR A 322 50.66 -7.48 15.28
N PHE A 323 51.05 -8.27 16.28
CA PHE A 323 51.42 -9.68 16.12
C PHE A 323 50.64 -10.62 17.04
N HIS A 324 49.47 -10.22 17.53
CA HIS A 324 48.75 -11.04 18.52
C HIS A 324 47.28 -11.36 18.21
N TYR A 325 46.81 -11.22 16.97
CA TYR A 325 45.41 -11.55 16.63
C TYR A 325 45.20 -12.29 15.31
N PHE A 326 46.18 -13.08 14.84
CA PHE A 326 46.03 -13.86 13.60
C PHE A 326 46.48 -15.33 13.68
N PHE A 327 46.47 -15.92 14.87
CA PHE A 327 46.55 -17.38 15.00
C PHE A 327 45.53 -17.87 16.03
N PHE A 328 44.28 -18.06 15.58
CA PHE A 328 43.46 -19.22 15.89
C PHE A 328 42.36 -19.39 14.83
#